data_AF-A0A4Y2PWZ7-F1
#
_entry.id   AF-A0A4Y2PWZ7-F1
#
_cell.length_a   1.000
_cell.length_b   1.000
_cell.length_c   1.000
_cell.angle_alpha   90.00
_cell.angle_beta   90.00
_cell.angle_gamma   90.00
#
_symmetry.space_group_name_H-M   'P 1'
#
loop_
_entity.id
_entity.type
_entity.pdbx_description
1 polymer ?
#
loop_
_entity_poly.entity_id
_entity_poly.type
_entity_poly.pdbx_seq_one_letter_code
_entity_poly.pdbx_strand_id
1 'polypeptide(L)'
;MRFFGEQALEIENLKDASYIFQRVNHEFIKLSGAIYDLKITKEMRTAATSARAKYVQYLESERSKEKTETKQLKRKAIEEEIYFLKQQKMFLQTDMHQTNEKANDLANEAEKSKDINLFIQSHELRKTISEKEIKINTLDVKLNEKSLELKKYLI
;
A
#
# COMPACT_ATOMS: atom_id res chain seq x y z
N MET A 1 0.91 -10.09 -16.35
CA MET A 1 2.04 -10.96 -15.99
C MET A 1 2.92 -11.03 -17.23
N ARG A 2 4.00 -10.22 -17.33
CA ARG A 2 4.92 -10.32 -18.48
C ARG A 2 5.69 -11.62 -18.34
N PHE A 3 5.67 -12.46 -19.37
CA PHE A 3 6.33 -13.75 -19.32
C PHE A 3 7.85 -13.53 -19.32
N PHE A 4 8.59 -14.27 -18.50
CA PHE A 4 10.05 -14.17 -18.40
C PHE A 4 10.77 -14.23 -19.77
N GLY A 5 10.18 -14.94 -20.74
CA GLY A 5 10.69 -15.01 -22.12
C GLY A 5 10.58 -13.70 -22.91
N GLU A 6 9.51 -12.92 -22.74
CA GLU A 6 9.34 -11.63 -23.43
C GLU A 6 10.37 -10.61 -22.95
N GLN A 7 10.66 -10.62 -21.65
CA GLN A 7 11.63 -9.71 -21.05
C GLN A 7 13.06 -10.06 -21.45
N ALA A 8 13.39 -11.34 -21.57
CA ALA A 8 14.69 -11.79 -22.06
C ALA A 8 14.90 -11.41 -23.54
N LEU A 9 13.88 -11.59 -24.37
CA LEU A 9 13.90 -11.25 -25.79
C LEU A 9 14.01 -9.73 -26.01
N GLU A 10 13.32 -8.93 -25.19
CA GLU A 10 13.43 -7.47 -25.20
C GLU A 10 14.84 -6.99 -24.81
N ILE A 11 15.47 -7.62 -23.80
CA ILE A 11 16.86 -7.33 -23.39
C ILE A 11 17.85 -7.71 -24.50
N GLU A 12 17.66 -8.84 -25.16
CA GLU A 12 18.51 -9.30 -26.27
C GLU A 12 18.41 -8.38 -27.49
N ASN A 13 17.18 -8.03 -27.89
CA ASN A 13 16.93 -7.08 -28.98
C ASN A 13 17.54 -5.70 -28.70
N LEU A 14 17.48 -5.22 -27.46
CA LEU A 14 18.11 -3.96 -27.05
C LEU A 14 19.65 -4.04 -27.11
N LYS A 15 20.24 -5.19 -26.77
CA LYS A 15 21.69 -5.41 -26.91
C LYS A 15 22.12 -5.42 -28.37
N ASP A 16 21.37 -6.10 -29.23
CA ASP A 16 21.66 -6.15 -30.67
C ASP A 16 21.51 -4.77 -31.33
N ALA A 17 20.44 -4.04 -31.00
CA ALA A 17 20.29 -2.66 -31.45
C ALA A 17 21.43 -1.76 -30.95
N SER A 18 21.87 -1.93 -29.69
CA SER A 18 23.02 -1.22 -29.13
C SER A 18 24.31 -1.59 -29.86
N TYR A 19 24.52 -2.86 -30.21
CA TYR A 19 25.69 -3.35 -30.92
C TYR A 19 25.74 -2.84 -32.36
N ILE A 20 24.62 -2.89 -33.09
CA ILE A 20 24.49 -2.32 -34.44
C ILE A 20 24.79 -0.82 -34.39
N PHE A 21 24.24 -0.09 -33.42
CA PHE A 21 24.49 1.34 -33.26
C PHE A 21 25.96 1.64 -32.94
N GLN A 22 26.59 0.86 -32.05
CA GLN A 22 28.01 0.97 -31.75
C GLN A 22 28.89 0.71 -32.98
N ARG A 23 28.54 -0.30 -33.80
CA ARG A 23 29.27 -0.63 -35.02
C ARG A 23 29.10 0.44 -36.10
N VAL A 24 27.89 0.94 -36.33
CA VAL A 24 27.62 2.04 -37.28
C VAL A 24 28.38 3.30 -36.85
N ASN A 25 28.37 3.63 -35.56
CA ASN A 25 29.19 4.72 -35.04
C ASN A 25 30.67 4.43 -35.25
N HIS A 26 31.18 3.25 -34.90
CA HIS A 26 32.59 2.91 -35.08
C HIS A 26 33.03 3.01 -36.57
N GLU A 27 32.23 2.51 -37.50
CA GLU A 27 32.48 2.60 -38.95
C GLU A 27 32.44 4.05 -39.43
N PHE A 28 31.47 4.85 -39.00
CA PHE A 28 31.39 6.29 -39.32
C PHE A 28 32.59 7.07 -38.76
N ILE A 29 33.02 6.75 -37.53
CA ILE A 29 34.19 7.31 -36.87
C ILE A 29 35.47 6.97 -37.63
N LYS A 30 35.58 5.73 -38.12
CA LYS A 30 36.73 5.24 -38.89
C LYS A 30 36.80 5.85 -40.29
N LEU A 31 35.66 6.00 -40.96
CA LEU A 31 35.52 6.62 -42.28
C LEU A 31 35.75 8.14 -42.27
N SER A 32 35.29 8.82 -41.22
CA SER A 32 35.42 10.28 -41.12
C SER A 32 36.85 10.74 -40.89
N GLY A 33 37.77 9.89 -40.42
CA GLY A 33 39.19 10.19 -40.18
C GLY A 33 39.44 11.27 -39.10
N ALA A 34 38.41 12.01 -38.70
CA ALA A 34 38.49 13.29 -38.00
C ALA A 34 38.50 13.17 -36.48
N ILE A 35 38.29 11.96 -35.92
CA ILE A 35 38.22 11.80 -34.45
C ILE A 35 39.59 11.85 -33.78
N TYR A 36 40.64 11.47 -34.48
CA TYR A 36 42.01 11.66 -33.97
C TYR A 36 42.40 13.15 -33.91
N ASP A 37 41.80 13.99 -34.75
CA ASP A 37 41.99 15.45 -34.76
C ASP A 37 40.94 16.22 -33.92
N LEU A 38 39.94 15.52 -33.37
CA LEU A 38 38.89 16.13 -32.56
C LEU A 38 39.44 16.52 -31.18
N LYS A 39 39.99 17.73 -31.10
CA LYS A 39 40.50 18.28 -29.85
C LYS A 39 39.36 18.42 -28.85
N ILE A 40 39.42 17.66 -27.75
CA ILE A 40 38.45 17.79 -26.65
C ILE A 40 38.57 19.20 -26.07
N THR A 41 37.60 20.04 -26.40
CA THR A 41 37.60 21.43 -25.96
C THR A 41 37.16 21.53 -24.50
N LYS A 42 37.40 22.69 -23.89
CA LYS A 42 36.96 22.95 -22.51
C LYS A 42 35.44 22.97 -22.41
N GLU A 43 34.78 23.45 -23.47
CA GLU A 43 33.34 23.56 -23.60
C GLU A 43 32.70 22.16 -23.62
N MET A 44 33.28 21.22 -24.38
CA MET A 44 32.81 19.83 -24.41
C MET A 44 32.91 19.16 -23.03
N ARG A 45 34.03 19.35 -22.33
CA ARG A 45 34.20 18.83 -20.96
C ARG A 45 33.22 19.44 -19.97
N THR A 46 32.99 20.75 -20.09
CA THR A 46 32.04 21.48 -19.24
C THR A 46 30.61 21.02 -19.51
N ALA A 47 30.23 20.86 -20.77
CA ALA A 47 28.92 20.34 -21.17
C ALA A 47 28.69 18.92 -20.66
N ALA A 48 29.66 18.02 -20.85
CA ALA A 48 29.58 16.64 -20.35
C ALA A 48 29.49 16.57 -18.82
N THR A 49 30.26 17.40 -18.11
CA THR A 49 30.22 17.49 -16.64
C THR A 49 28.87 18.03 -16.16
N SER A 50 28.35 19.07 -16.83
CA SER A 50 27.03 19.64 -16.52
C SER A 50 25.90 18.63 -16.77
N ALA A 51 25.93 17.93 -17.90
CA ALA A 51 24.96 16.88 -18.22
C ALA A 51 24.99 15.75 -17.18
N ARG A 52 26.19 15.31 -16.78
CA ARG A 52 26.35 14.31 -15.72
C ARG A 52 25.80 14.80 -14.38
N ALA A 53 26.09 16.05 -13.99
CA ALA A 53 25.58 16.63 -12.75
C ALA A 53 24.05 16.69 -12.73
N LYS A 54 23.43 17.14 -13.84
CA LYS A 54 21.96 17.16 -14.00
C LYS A 54 21.36 15.76 -13.91
N TYR A 55 21.99 14.77 -14.53
CA TYR A 55 21.51 13.38 -14.47
C TYR A 55 21.60 12.80 -13.05
N VAL A 56 22.69 13.04 -12.33
CA VAL A 56 22.83 12.61 -10.92
C VAL A 56 21.77 13.29 -10.04
N GLN A 57 21.56 14.60 -10.19
CA GLN A 57 20.51 15.32 -9.47
C GLN A 57 19.12 14.76 -9.76
N TYR A 58 18.83 14.44 -11.03
CA TYR A 58 17.59 13.77 -11.42
C TYR A 58 17.43 12.43 -10.69
N LEU A 59 18.44 11.56 -10.72
CA LEU A 59 18.39 10.26 -10.04
C LEU A 59 18.18 10.38 -8.52
N GLU A 60 18.82 11.36 -7.88
CA GLU A 60 18.61 11.65 -6.46
C GLU A 60 17.18 12.12 -6.18
N SER A 61 16.62 12.95 -7.07
CA SER A 61 15.22 13.40 -6.97
C SER A 61 14.23 12.25 -7.13
N GLU A 62 14.45 11.33 -8.08
CA GLU A 62 13.58 10.17 -8.30
C GLU A 62 13.61 9.21 -7.11
N ARG A 63 14.80 8.90 -6.57
CA ARG A 63 14.94 8.09 -5.34
C ARG A 63 14.24 8.75 -4.14
N SER A 64 14.24 10.07 -4.08
CA SER A 64 13.57 10.80 -3.00
C SER A 64 12.05 10.74 -3.14
N LYS A 65 11.52 10.89 -4.37
CA LYS A 65 10.09 10.73 -4.66
C LYS A 65 9.60 9.32 -4.32
N GLU A 66 10.33 8.29 -4.75
CA GLU A 66 9.97 6.89 -4.51
C GLU A 66 9.83 6.57 -3.00
N LYS A 67 10.72 7.13 -2.17
CA LYS A 67 10.62 7.03 -0.70
C LYS A 67 9.37 7.71 -0.16
N THR A 68 9.02 8.90 -0.66
CA THR A 68 7.83 9.63 -0.23
C THR A 68 6.53 8.95 -0.68
N GLU A 69 6.48 8.46 -1.91
CA GLU A 69 5.32 7.75 -2.47
C GLU A 69 5.08 6.44 -1.72
N THR A 70 6.13 5.67 -1.44
CA THR A 70 6.02 4.43 -0.65
C THR A 70 5.53 4.72 0.78
N LYS A 71 6.01 5.79 1.42
CA LYS A 71 5.54 6.22 2.75
C LYS A 71 4.06 6.59 2.71
N GLN A 72 3.63 7.33 1.69
CA GLN A 72 2.24 7.75 1.49
C GLN A 72 1.30 6.56 1.20
N LEU A 73 1.70 5.63 0.34
CA LEU A 73 0.91 4.43 0.04
C LEU A 73 0.69 3.57 1.27
N LYS A 74 1.75 3.33 2.07
CA LYS A 74 1.65 2.59 3.34
C LYS A 74 0.73 3.30 4.34
N ARG A 75 0.88 4.63 4.47
CA ARG A 75 0.00 5.44 5.32
C ARG A 75 -1.47 5.30 4.91
N LYS A 76 -1.76 5.43 3.61
CA LYS A 76 -3.13 5.32 3.08
C LYS A 76 -3.73 3.94 3.34
N ALA A 77 -2.96 2.87 3.12
CA ALA A 77 -3.43 1.50 3.41
C ALA A 77 -3.80 1.31 4.89
N ILE A 78 -3.01 1.88 5.82
CA ILE A 78 -3.31 1.82 7.26
C ILE A 78 -4.56 2.65 7.60
N GLU A 79 -4.72 3.83 7.00
CA GLU A 79 -5.92 4.67 7.17
C GLU A 79 -7.19 3.95 6.68
N GLU A 80 -7.14 3.27 5.54
CA GLU A 80 -8.23 2.45 5.00
C GLU A 80 -8.56 1.26 5.92
N GLU A 81 -7.55 0.58 6.45
CA GLU A 81 -7.76 -0.52 7.40
C GLU A 81 -8.41 -0.04 8.70
N ILE A 82 -7.96 1.09 9.25
CA ILE A 82 -8.59 1.73 10.43
C ILE A 82 -10.05 2.08 10.14
N TYR A 83 -10.33 2.64 8.96
CA TYR A 83 -11.69 2.97 8.55
C TYR A 83 -12.58 1.71 8.52
N PHE A 84 -12.11 0.62 7.90
CA PHE A 84 -12.84 -0.65 7.85
C PHE A 84 -13.09 -1.22 9.25
N LEU A 85 -12.08 -1.24 10.11
CA LEU A 85 -12.21 -1.73 11.50
C LEU A 85 -13.23 -0.90 12.30
N LYS A 86 -13.26 0.42 12.12
CA LYS A 86 -14.29 1.29 12.73
C LYS A 86 -15.70 0.95 12.25
N GLN A 87 -15.89 0.76 10.94
CA GLN A 87 -17.19 0.37 10.38
C GLN A 87 -17.65 -0.97 10.94
N GLN A 88 -16.77 -1.98 10.98
CA GLN A 88 -17.08 -3.29 11.55
C GLN A 88 -17.45 -3.21 13.03
N LYS A 89 -16.72 -2.40 13.81
CA LYS A 89 -17.03 -2.16 15.21
C LYS A 89 -18.42 -1.53 15.38
N MET A 90 -18.73 -0.47 14.63
CA MET A 90 -20.03 0.20 14.73
C MET A 90 -21.18 -0.75 14.40
N PHE A 91 -21.05 -1.56 13.34
CA PHE A 91 -22.06 -2.54 12.98
C PHE A 91 -22.35 -3.52 14.12
N LEU A 92 -21.29 -4.08 14.74
CA LEU A 92 -21.43 -4.98 15.87
C LEU A 92 -22.05 -4.30 17.10
N GLN A 93 -21.74 -3.03 17.35
CA GLN A 93 -22.34 -2.28 18.46
C GLN A 93 -23.84 -2.07 18.26
N THR A 94 -24.27 -1.69 17.05
CA THR A 94 -25.69 -1.52 16.73
C THR A 94 -26.45 -2.85 16.83
N ASP A 95 -25.90 -3.91 16.25
CA ASP A 95 -26.48 -5.26 16.31
C ASP A 95 -26.54 -5.80 17.75
N MET A 96 -25.51 -5.57 18.56
CA MET A 96 -25.49 -5.91 19.98
C MET A 96 -26.58 -5.16 20.76
N HIS A 97 -26.76 -3.85 20.50
CA HIS A 97 -27.82 -3.05 21.12
C HIS A 97 -29.21 -3.61 20.81
N GLN A 98 -29.50 -3.85 19.53
CA GLN A 98 -30.79 -4.41 19.09
C GLN A 98 -31.04 -5.80 19.69
N THR A 99 -30.00 -6.64 19.75
CA THR A 99 -30.09 -7.96 20.39
C THR A 99 -30.40 -7.83 21.89
N ASN A 100 -29.82 -6.84 22.57
CA ASN A 100 -30.02 -6.60 24.00
C ASN A 100 -31.43 -6.08 24.31
N GLU A 101 -31.96 -5.17 23.49
CA GLU A 101 -33.36 -4.73 23.59
C GLU A 101 -34.31 -5.92 23.45
N LYS A 102 -34.10 -6.75 22.41
CA LYS A 102 -34.92 -7.96 22.20
C LYS A 102 -34.83 -8.95 23.36
N ALA A 103 -33.65 -9.13 23.94
CA ALA A 103 -33.47 -9.96 25.13
C ALA A 103 -34.21 -9.40 26.36
N ASN A 104 -34.25 -8.07 26.52
CA ASN A 104 -34.99 -7.42 27.60
C ASN A 104 -36.50 -7.53 27.39
N ASP A 105 -37.00 -7.35 26.17
CA ASP A 105 -38.42 -7.51 25.84
C ASP A 105 -38.89 -8.93 26.16
N LEU A 106 -38.14 -9.95 25.73
CA LEU A 106 -38.42 -11.36 26.05
C LEU A 106 -38.42 -11.64 27.56
N ALA A 107 -37.48 -11.04 28.31
CA ALA A 107 -37.43 -11.21 29.76
C ALA A 107 -38.64 -10.55 30.45
N ASN A 108 -39.00 -9.33 30.04
CA ASN A 108 -40.16 -8.62 30.56
C ASN A 108 -41.47 -9.35 30.25
N GLU A 109 -41.59 -9.95 29.07
CA GLU A 109 -42.74 -10.77 28.69
C GLU A 109 -42.78 -12.08 29.49
N ALA A 110 -41.64 -12.76 29.64
CA ALA A 110 -41.52 -13.97 30.46
C ALA A 110 -41.97 -13.74 31.91
N GLU A 111 -41.63 -12.59 32.51
CA GLU A 111 -42.08 -12.25 33.86
C GLU A 111 -43.60 -12.05 33.96
N LYS A 112 -44.20 -11.38 32.97
CA LYS A 112 -45.64 -11.13 32.91
C LYS A 112 -46.45 -12.41 32.66
N SER A 113 -46.00 -13.23 31.71
CA SER A 113 -46.68 -14.46 31.29
C SER A 113 -46.33 -15.67 32.14
N LYS A 114 -45.22 -15.60 32.90
CA LYS A 114 -44.58 -16.72 33.61
C LYS A 114 -44.16 -17.85 32.64
N ASP A 115 -43.87 -17.52 31.39
CA ASP A 115 -43.41 -18.47 30.38
C ASP A 115 -41.89 -18.68 30.46
N ILE A 116 -41.48 -19.87 30.89
CA ILE A 116 -40.07 -20.26 31.01
C ILE A 116 -39.36 -20.34 29.65
N ASN A 117 -40.07 -20.59 28.55
CA ASN A 117 -39.46 -20.68 27.22
C ASN A 117 -38.93 -19.31 26.77
N LEU A 118 -39.67 -18.24 27.06
CA LEU A 118 -39.23 -16.86 26.77
C LEU A 118 -37.99 -16.49 27.59
N PHE A 119 -37.91 -16.96 28.83
CA PHE A 119 -36.72 -16.78 29.66
C PHE A 119 -35.48 -17.47 29.07
N ILE A 120 -35.64 -18.72 28.58
CA ILE A 120 -34.56 -19.45 27.91
C ILE A 120 -34.09 -18.70 26.65
N GLN A 121 -35.02 -18.23 25.82
CA GLN A 121 -34.69 -17.45 24.62
C GLN A 121 -33.95 -16.15 24.94
N SER A 122 -34.40 -15.41 25.97
CA SER A 122 -33.70 -14.20 26.45
C SER A 122 -32.26 -14.53 26.86
N HIS A 123 -32.06 -15.62 27.60
CA HIS A 123 -30.73 -16.07 28.02
C HIS A 123 -29.83 -16.41 26.82
N GLU A 124 -30.34 -17.10 25.80
CA GLU A 124 -29.57 -17.42 24.59
C GLU A 124 -29.08 -16.16 23.86
N LEU A 125 -29.93 -15.14 23.78
CA LEU A 125 -29.54 -13.84 23.22
C LEU A 125 -28.46 -13.16 24.07
N ARG A 126 -28.54 -13.23 25.41
CA ARG A 126 -27.50 -12.69 26.31
C ARG A 126 -26.15 -13.36 26.13
N LYS A 127 -26.13 -14.68 25.90
CA LYS A 127 -24.88 -15.40 25.56
C LYS A 127 -24.27 -14.85 24.27
N THR A 128 -25.10 -14.64 23.24
CA THR A 128 -24.67 -14.06 21.97
C THR A 128 -24.12 -12.63 22.15
N ILE A 129 -24.71 -11.83 23.04
CA ILE A 129 -24.23 -10.48 23.38
C ILE A 129 -22.83 -10.54 23.99
N SER A 130 -22.57 -11.42 24.95
CA SER A 130 -21.23 -11.60 25.54
C SER A 130 -20.18 -11.98 24.49
N GLU A 131 -20.53 -12.82 23.51
CA GLU A 131 -19.64 -13.16 22.41
C GLU A 131 -19.35 -11.96 21.49
N LYS A 132 -20.36 -11.11 21.22
CA LYS A 132 -20.20 -9.85 20.46
C LYS A 132 -19.32 -8.85 21.20
N GLU A 133 -19.46 -8.75 22.52
CA GLU A 133 -18.66 -7.86 23.37
C GLU A 133 -17.17 -8.23 23.32
N ILE A 134 -16.84 -9.53 23.38
CA ILE A 134 -15.46 -10.01 23.22
C ILE A 134 -14.89 -9.62 21.84
N LYS A 135 -15.69 -9.75 20.78
CA LYS A 135 -15.29 -9.35 19.42
C LYS A 135 -15.04 -7.84 19.33
N ILE A 136 -15.90 -7.02 19.92
CA ILE A 136 -15.75 -5.56 19.98
C ILE A 136 -14.44 -5.19 20.70
N ASN A 137 -14.18 -5.80 21.86
CA ASN A 137 -12.94 -5.56 22.62
C ASN A 137 -11.69 -5.96 21.81
N THR A 138 -11.78 -7.06 21.06
CA THR A 138 -10.70 -7.49 20.15
C THR A 138 -10.46 -6.46 19.04
N LEU A 139 -11.51 -5.87 18.48
CA LEU A 139 -11.39 -4.81 17.48
C LEU A 139 -10.79 -3.53 18.06
N ASP A 140 -11.08 -3.20 19.31
CA ASP A 140 -10.47 -2.05 20.00
C ASP A 140 -8.96 -2.20 20.16
N VAL A 141 -8.48 -3.39 20.51
CA VAL A 141 -7.04 -3.69 20.55
C VAL A 141 -6.42 -3.49 19.17
N LYS A 142 -7.00 -4.08 18.12
CA LYS A 142 -6.51 -3.93 16.73
C LYS A 142 -6.50 -2.48 16.25
N LEU A 143 -7.55 -1.71 16.57
CA LEU A 143 -7.64 -0.29 16.23
C LEU A 143 -6.53 0.52 16.92
N ASN A 144 -6.23 0.21 18.18
CA ASN A 144 -5.14 0.86 18.90
C ASN A 144 -3.77 0.52 18.29
N GLU A 145 -3.51 -0.75 17.97
CA GLU A 145 -2.29 -1.18 17.28
C GLU A 145 -2.10 -0.45 15.95
N LYS A 146 -3.14 -0.41 15.10
CA LYS A 146 -3.10 0.28 13.81
C LYS A 146 -2.94 1.79 13.96
N SER A 147 -3.56 2.38 14.98
CA SER A 147 -3.40 3.81 15.28
C SER A 147 -1.97 4.14 15.73
N LEU A 148 -1.32 3.25 16.49
CA LEU A 148 0.09 3.38 16.85
C LEU A 148 1.01 3.19 15.63
N GLU A 149 0.66 2.26 14.74
CA GLU A 149 1.37 2.07 13.47
C GLU A 149 1.29 3.34 12.61
N LEU A 150 0.11 3.93 12.47
CA LEU A 150 -0.11 5.16 11.70
C LEU A 150 0.72 6.33 12.22
N LYS A 151 0.86 6.47 13.54
CA LYS A 151 1.69 7.53 14.16
C LYS A 151 3.15 7.51 13.67
N LYS A 152 3.69 6.34 13.32
CA LYS A 152 5.05 6.21 12.76
C LYS A 152 5.22 6.90 11.40
N TYR A 153 4.12 7.16 10.69
CA TYR A 153 4.12 7.82 9.40
C TYR A 153 3.82 9.32 9.48
N LEU A 154 3.36 9.81 10.64
CA LEU A 154 3.03 11.23 10.89
C LEU A 154 4.20 12.00 11.53
N ILE A 155 5.15 11.29 12.14
CA ILE A 155 6.45 11.80 12.60
C ILE A 155 7.47 11.63 11.45
#